data_AF-A0A284RUG9-F1
#
_entry.id   AF-A0A284RUG9-F1
#
_cell.length_a   1.000
_cell.length_b   1.000
_cell.length_c   1.000
_cell.angle_alpha   90.00
_cell.angle_beta   90.00
_cell.angle_gamma   90.00
#
_symmetry.space_group_name_H-M   'P 1'
#
loop_
_entity.id
_entity.type
_entity.pdbx_description
1 polymer ?
#
loop_
_entity_poly.entity_id
_entity_poly.type
_entity_poly.pdbx_seq_one_letter_code
_entity_poly.pdbx_strand_id
1 'polypeptide(L)'
;MHSLKTARPLLTSVAYFVLFAMILFSIIDVQAFKGSLRRACYLSLTLGEDEIQINDQFCGGYINPDTLNITNYIQLDGTPGTTIKGYICPIGQEQDNPQNNMESFDMMYYVALQVIIVASANGWSPLMYSMIDSEFFISCLFFIICIIILNFWLANLFVAVITNTFSAIRKETKTSAFGAGTYVMICLTCCRRVLKSVPEQNNSLTSKMMVGLLQMVARVILEVPRMRPLLLTVFGNMYGLLNMTLFLILINYIAALVSVQLLCGDYNSDETANFANLFNAFLNCGSAEDASGQTAVVVIFICAWMLFANFIVLQMFIAVINENFDVAVIRRLRVHT
;
A
#
# COMPACT_ATOMS: atom_id res chain seq x y z
N MET A 1 18.60 -18.18 12.33
CA MET A 1 18.69 -17.00 13.24
C MET A 1 20.04 -16.28 13.18
N HIS A 2 21.18 -16.97 12.94
CA HIS A 2 22.50 -16.33 12.80
C HIS A 2 22.58 -15.35 11.61
N SER A 3 22.04 -15.72 10.44
CA SER A 3 22.05 -14.89 9.23
C SER A 3 21.28 -13.56 9.37
N LEU A 4 20.24 -13.52 10.21
CA LEU A 4 19.46 -12.30 10.48
C LEU A 4 20.23 -11.30 11.35
N LYS A 5 21.14 -11.80 12.19
CA LYS A 5 21.99 -10.99 13.08
C LYS A 5 23.13 -10.33 12.29
N THR A 6 23.62 -11.01 11.25
CA THR A 6 24.62 -10.51 10.29
C THR A 6 24.07 -9.44 9.34
N ALA A 7 22.78 -9.52 8.95
CA ALA A 7 22.14 -8.52 8.08
C ALA A 7 21.65 -7.26 8.83
N ARG A 8 21.56 -7.31 10.16
CA ARG A 8 21.06 -6.23 11.03
C ARG A 8 21.76 -4.88 10.85
N PRO A 9 23.10 -4.75 10.89
CA PRO A 9 23.76 -3.44 10.86
C PRO A 9 23.53 -2.67 9.55
N LEU A 10 23.39 -3.37 8.41
CA LEU A 10 23.12 -2.73 7.13
C LEU A 10 21.66 -2.26 7.04
N LEU A 11 20.72 -3.07 7.54
CA LEU A 11 19.29 -2.71 7.60
C LEU A 11 19.04 -1.54 8.56
N THR A 12 19.72 -1.50 9.71
CA THR A 12 19.55 -0.43 10.72
C THR A 12 19.96 0.94 10.18
N SER A 13 21.05 1.01 9.41
CA SER A 13 21.52 2.27 8.83
C SER A 13 20.51 2.86 7.83
N VAL A 14 19.87 1.99 7.05
CA VAL A 14 18.83 2.37 6.09
C VAL A 14 17.52 2.72 6.78
N ALA A 15 17.12 1.94 7.78
CA ALA A 15 15.92 2.23 8.56
C ALA A 15 16.01 3.60 9.24
N TYR A 16 17.17 3.98 9.77
CA TYR A 16 17.39 5.32 10.32
C TYR A 16 17.23 6.41 9.26
N PHE A 17 17.81 6.20 8.08
CA PHE A 17 17.70 7.14 6.97
C PHE A 17 16.24 7.31 6.49
N VAL A 18 15.49 6.22 6.39
CA VAL A 18 14.07 6.20 6.00
C VAL A 18 13.21 6.90 7.05
N LEU A 19 13.44 6.63 8.35
CA LEU A 19 12.75 7.33 9.43
C LEU A 19 13.04 8.83 9.42
N PHE A 20 14.29 9.22 9.20
CA PHE A 20 14.67 10.63 9.06
C PHE A 20 13.96 11.30 7.88
N ALA A 21 13.92 10.64 6.72
CA ALA A 21 13.21 11.15 5.54
C ALA A 21 11.71 11.31 5.82
N MET A 22 11.06 10.30 6.42
CA MET A 22 9.63 10.38 6.77
C MET A 22 9.33 11.56 7.71
N ILE A 23 10.13 11.76 8.76
CA ILE A 23 9.96 12.89 9.69
C ILE A 23 10.14 14.24 8.97
N LEU A 24 11.12 14.34 8.06
CA LEU A 24 11.34 15.56 7.29
C LEU A 24 10.13 15.91 6.42
N PHE A 25 9.58 14.92 5.69
CA PHE A 25 8.38 15.14 4.89
C PHE A 25 7.17 15.49 5.76
N SER A 26 7.01 14.87 6.94
CA SER A 26 5.94 15.24 7.87
C SER A 26 6.01 16.70 8.32
N ILE A 27 7.21 17.24 8.55
CA ILE A 27 7.37 18.65 8.91
C ILE A 27 6.98 19.55 7.73
N ILE A 28 7.39 19.18 6.51
CA ILE A 28 7.02 19.94 5.31
C ILE A 28 5.49 19.92 5.10
N ASP A 29 4.86 18.76 5.28
CA ASP A 29 3.41 18.58 5.14
C ASP A 29 2.62 19.46 6.11
N VAL A 30 3.01 19.51 7.39
CA VAL A 30 2.36 20.38 8.38
C VAL A 30 2.44 21.83 7.91
N GLN A 31 3.60 22.28 7.47
CA GLN A 31 3.79 23.68 7.07
C GLN A 31 3.05 24.03 5.77
N ALA A 32 2.84 23.06 4.89
CA ALA A 32 2.15 23.26 3.63
C ALA A 32 0.62 23.25 3.77
N PHE A 33 0.07 22.36 4.61
CA PHE A 33 -1.35 22.02 4.56
C PHE A 33 -2.10 22.11 5.90
N LYS A 34 -1.51 22.75 6.91
CA LYS A 34 -2.18 22.97 8.20
C LYS A 34 -3.58 23.60 8.03
N GLY A 35 -4.60 23.00 8.64
CA GLY A 35 -5.98 23.47 8.59
C GLY A 35 -6.64 23.40 7.21
N SER A 36 -6.04 22.65 6.27
CA SER A 36 -6.56 22.49 4.91
C SER A 36 -7.80 21.59 4.87
N LEU A 37 -7.70 20.40 5.47
CA LEU A 37 -8.75 19.38 5.45
C LEU A 37 -9.90 19.65 6.45
N ARG A 38 -9.84 20.71 7.26
CA ARG A 38 -10.92 21.08 8.19
C ARG A 38 -12.11 21.77 7.54
N ARG A 39 -12.04 22.01 6.24
CA ARG A 39 -12.98 22.87 5.52
C ARG A 39 -13.83 21.99 4.63
N ALA A 40 -15.07 21.74 5.05
CA ALA A 40 -16.01 20.88 4.35
C ALA A 40 -17.27 21.65 3.92
N CYS A 41 -17.90 21.19 2.84
CA CYS A 41 -19.17 21.74 2.37
C CYS A 41 -20.36 21.06 3.06
N TYR A 42 -21.28 21.86 3.58
CA TYR A 42 -22.59 21.41 4.05
C TYR A 42 -23.69 22.15 3.30
N LEU A 43 -24.93 21.64 3.40
CA LEU A 43 -26.13 22.34 2.94
C LEU A 43 -27.05 22.56 4.14
N SER A 44 -27.24 23.82 4.52
CA SER A 44 -28.31 24.20 5.45
C SER A 44 -29.63 24.35 4.69
N LEU A 45 -30.58 23.45 4.91
CA LEU A 45 -31.93 23.54 4.35
C LEU A 45 -32.77 24.53 5.18
N THR A 46 -33.38 25.53 4.53
CA THR A 46 -34.07 26.66 5.18
C THR A 46 -35.42 26.30 5.83
N LEU A 47 -35.74 25.02 6.04
CA LEU A 47 -37.05 24.53 6.47
C LEU A 47 -37.03 23.67 7.75
N GLY A 48 -35.94 23.73 8.54
CA GLY A 48 -35.84 23.03 9.82
C GLY A 48 -35.58 21.52 9.70
N GLU A 49 -35.02 21.08 8.57
CA GLU A 49 -34.43 19.75 8.41
C GLU A 49 -32.94 19.80 8.79
N ASP A 50 -32.41 18.64 9.20
CA ASP A 50 -31.02 18.46 9.61
C ASP A 50 -30.06 18.79 8.44
N GLU A 51 -28.88 19.31 8.79
CA GLU A 51 -27.84 19.68 7.83
C GLU A 51 -27.36 18.45 7.03
N ILE A 52 -27.30 18.58 5.71
CA ILE A 52 -26.79 17.50 4.85
C ILE A 52 -25.33 17.81 4.52
N GLN A 53 -24.42 16.98 5.01
CA GLN A 53 -23.03 17.00 4.58
C GLN A 53 -22.92 16.49 3.14
N ILE A 54 -22.32 17.29 2.25
CA ILE A 54 -22.12 16.88 0.86
C ILE A 54 -20.87 15.99 0.80
N ASN A 55 -21.06 14.67 0.77
CA ASN A 55 -20.07 13.67 0.34
C ASN A 55 -18.62 13.89 0.82
N ASP A 56 -18.38 14.31 2.07
CA ASP A 56 -17.04 14.66 2.58
C ASP A 56 -16.22 15.55 1.62
N GLN A 57 -16.89 16.47 0.91
CA GLN A 57 -16.24 17.30 -0.08
C GLN A 57 -15.56 18.49 0.59
N PHE A 58 -14.24 18.52 0.49
CA PHE A 58 -13.43 19.60 1.01
C PHE A 58 -13.44 20.85 0.14
N CYS A 59 -13.14 22.00 0.73
CA CYS A 59 -13.26 23.27 0.03
C CYS A 59 -12.20 24.32 0.36
N GLY A 60 -11.97 25.16 -0.64
CA GLY A 60 -11.09 26.33 -0.59
C GLY A 60 -11.85 27.66 -0.62
N GLY A 61 -13.18 27.63 -0.60
CA GLY A 61 -14.05 28.80 -0.55
C GLY A 61 -15.52 28.39 -0.49
N TYR A 62 -16.40 29.35 -0.25
CA TYR A 62 -17.84 29.11 -0.18
C TYR A 62 -18.62 30.33 -0.67
N ILE A 63 -19.85 30.11 -1.10
CA ILE A 63 -20.80 31.17 -1.43
C ILE A 63 -21.60 31.51 -0.18
N ASN A 64 -21.67 32.80 0.16
CA ASN A 64 -22.47 33.26 1.29
C ASN A 64 -23.98 33.11 1.00
N PRO A 65 -24.77 32.56 1.95
CA PRO A 65 -26.21 32.35 1.76
C PRO A 65 -26.99 33.67 1.55
N ASP A 66 -26.57 34.76 2.19
CA ASP A 66 -27.30 36.04 2.14
C ASP A 66 -26.94 36.91 0.94
N THR A 67 -25.67 36.88 0.52
CA THR A 67 -25.16 37.79 -0.52
C THR A 67 -24.99 37.12 -1.88
N LEU A 68 -25.07 35.78 -1.94
CA LEU A 68 -24.83 34.96 -3.14
C LEU A 68 -23.49 35.22 -3.84
N ASN A 69 -22.54 35.87 -3.16
CA ASN A 69 -21.22 36.16 -3.71
C ASN A 69 -20.19 35.14 -3.24
N ILE A 70 -19.21 34.84 -4.09
CA ILE A 70 -18.13 33.91 -3.76
C ILE A 70 -17.21 34.59 -2.75
N THR A 71 -16.98 33.94 -1.62
CA THR A 71 -16.10 34.43 -0.57
C THR A 71 -14.97 33.46 -0.26
N ASN A 72 -13.90 34.02 0.34
CA ASN A 72 -12.74 33.26 0.76
C ASN A 72 -13.13 32.23 1.83
N TYR A 73 -12.39 31.13 1.90
CA TYR A 73 -12.57 30.15 2.98
C TYR A 73 -12.38 30.78 4.35
N ILE A 74 -13.07 30.26 5.36
CA ILE A 74 -12.85 30.69 6.75
C ILE A 74 -11.70 29.87 7.35
N GLN A 75 -10.74 30.55 7.97
CA GLN A 75 -9.63 29.95 8.71
C GLN A 75 -10.06 29.51 10.12
N LEU A 76 -9.21 28.73 10.81
CA LEU A 76 -9.45 28.25 12.17
C LEU A 76 -9.81 29.36 13.18
N ASP A 77 -9.30 30.56 12.96
CA ASP A 77 -9.51 31.72 13.84
C ASP A 77 -10.82 32.48 13.54
N GLY A 78 -11.69 31.93 12.67
CA GLY A 78 -12.93 32.56 12.22
C GLY A 78 -12.72 33.73 11.25
N THR A 79 -11.47 34.05 10.91
CA THR A 79 -11.15 35.10 9.94
C THR A 79 -11.25 34.58 8.51
N PRO A 80 -11.77 35.40 7.57
CA PRO A 80 -11.76 35.04 6.16
C PRO A 80 -10.32 34.94 5.66
N GLY A 81 -10.04 33.88 4.89
CA GLY A 81 -8.78 33.68 4.21
C GLY A 81 -8.48 34.82 3.24
N THR A 82 -7.23 34.92 2.80
CA THR A 82 -6.78 36.01 1.93
C THR A 82 -7.18 35.83 0.47
N THR A 83 -7.42 34.59 0.05
CA THR A 83 -7.66 34.22 -1.35
C THR A 83 -8.66 33.08 -1.43
N ILE A 84 -9.45 33.06 -2.50
CA ILE A 84 -10.26 31.90 -2.88
C ILE A 84 -9.32 30.81 -3.36
N LYS A 85 -9.55 29.60 -2.87
CA LYS A 85 -8.79 28.40 -3.22
C LYS A 85 -9.74 27.35 -3.80
N GLY A 86 -9.16 26.32 -4.43
CA GLY A 86 -9.75 25.00 -4.62
C GLY A 86 -11.19 24.97 -5.11
N TYR A 87 -11.94 24.03 -4.56
CA TYR A 87 -13.37 23.86 -4.79
C TYR A 87 -14.17 24.89 -3.98
N ILE A 88 -15.22 25.43 -4.61
CA ILE A 88 -16.11 26.43 -4.01
C ILE A 88 -17.40 25.74 -3.60
N CYS A 89 -17.72 25.78 -2.30
CA CYS A 89 -18.98 25.23 -1.80
C CYS A 89 -20.19 26.04 -2.28
N PRO A 90 -21.32 25.36 -2.56
CA PRO A 90 -22.52 26.00 -3.05
C PRO A 90 -23.20 26.91 -2.01
N ILE A 91 -23.33 26.50 -0.74
CA ILE A 91 -23.92 27.33 0.33
C ILE A 91 -23.34 26.91 1.69
N GLY A 92 -22.50 27.76 2.29
CA GLY A 92 -21.95 27.51 3.63
C GLY A 92 -20.67 26.65 3.67
N GLN A 93 -19.94 26.77 4.77
CA GLN A 93 -18.70 26.04 5.05
C GLN A 93 -18.66 25.62 6.53
N GLU A 94 -18.44 24.34 6.80
CA GLU A 94 -18.25 23.79 8.14
C GLU A 94 -16.75 23.76 8.47
N GLN A 95 -16.41 23.90 9.75
CA GLN A 95 -15.02 23.94 10.25
C GLN A 95 -14.64 22.73 11.12
N ASP A 96 -15.41 21.66 11.00
CA ASP A 96 -15.15 20.41 11.70
C ASP A 96 -14.19 19.53 10.93
N ASN A 97 -13.38 18.80 11.68
CA ASN A 97 -12.34 17.97 11.12
C ASN A 97 -12.98 16.66 10.61
N PRO A 98 -12.73 16.26 9.36
CA PRO A 98 -13.25 15.01 8.81
C PRO A 98 -12.80 13.81 9.64
N GLN A 99 -13.65 12.79 9.70
CA GLN A 99 -13.33 11.49 10.31
C GLN A 99 -12.84 11.61 11.78
N ASN A 100 -13.43 12.52 12.57
CA ASN A 100 -13.12 12.73 13.99
C ASN A 100 -11.61 13.02 14.26
N ASN A 101 -11.05 14.02 13.55
CA ASN A 101 -9.69 14.55 13.73
C ASN A 101 -8.49 13.76 13.15
N MET A 102 -8.70 12.63 12.46
CA MET A 102 -7.58 11.80 11.96
C MET A 102 -7.03 12.16 10.58
N GLU A 103 -7.89 12.55 9.64
CA GLU A 103 -7.44 13.09 8.34
C GLU A 103 -7.09 14.56 8.49
N SER A 104 -6.13 14.83 9.37
CA SER A 104 -5.70 16.18 9.71
C SER A 104 -4.21 16.37 9.48
N PHE A 105 -3.87 17.56 8.99
CA PHE A 105 -2.50 18.02 8.84
C PHE A 105 -2.09 18.97 9.98
N ASP A 106 -2.81 18.93 11.10
CA ASP A 106 -2.70 19.91 12.17
C ASP A 106 -1.69 19.53 13.25
N MET A 107 -1.59 18.22 13.53
CA MET A 107 -0.69 17.66 14.53
C MET A 107 0.33 16.74 13.89
N MET A 108 1.57 16.78 14.39
CA MET A 108 2.70 16.04 13.83
C MET A 108 2.47 14.52 13.76
N TYR A 109 1.78 13.94 14.75
CA TYR A 109 1.51 12.50 14.79
C TYR A 109 0.57 12.03 13.67
N TYR A 110 -0.53 12.76 13.43
CA TYR A 110 -1.46 12.45 12.33
C TYR A 110 -0.79 12.66 10.98
N VAL A 111 0.03 13.70 10.84
CA VAL A 111 0.78 13.94 9.59
C VAL A 111 1.80 12.82 9.33
N ALA A 112 2.50 12.34 10.36
CA ALA A 112 3.41 11.21 10.23
C ALA A 112 2.69 9.93 9.76
N LEU A 113 1.45 9.72 10.21
CA LEU A 113 0.59 8.64 9.72
C LEU A 113 0.29 8.80 8.22
N GLN A 114 -0.13 9.99 7.80
CA GLN A 114 -0.44 10.30 6.41
C GLN A 114 0.78 10.13 5.50
N VAL A 115 1.97 10.54 5.95
CA VAL A 115 3.23 10.31 5.23
C VAL A 115 3.52 8.83 5.05
N ILE A 116 3.25 7.97 6.05
CA ILE A 116 3.44 6.53 5.93
C ILE A 116 2.48 5.93 4.88
N ILE A 117 1.24 6.41 4.86
CA ILE A 117 0.22 5.99 3.87
C ILE A 117 0.67 6.40 2.47
N VAL A 118 1.04 7.66 2.27
CA VAL A 118 1.55 8.16 0.99
C VAL A 118 2.83 7.41 0.56
N ALA A 119 3.79 7.20 1.46
CA ALA A 119 5.01 6.45 1.18
C ALA A 119 4.74 5.00 0.73
N SER A 120 3.62 4.41 1.16
CA SER A 120 3.20 3.07 0.72
C SER A 120 2.62 3.04 -0.70
N ALA A 121 2.32 4.20 -1.29
CA ALA A 121 1.57 4.35 -2.54
C ALA A 121 0.17 3.68 -2.51
N ASN A 122 -0.40 3.46 -1.32
CA ASN A 122 -1.78 3.04 -1.12
C ASN A 122 -2.58 4.20 -0.51
N GLY A 123 -3.83 4.41 -0.93
CA GLY A 123 -4.70 5.44 -0.33
C GLY A 123 -4.28 6.90 -0.60
N TRP A 124 -3.20 7.14 -1.36
CA TRP A 124 -2.68 8.50 -1.60
C TRP A 124 -3.50 9.30 -2.62
N SER A 125 -4.16 8.63 -3.58
CA SER A 125 -4.91 9.32 -4.63
C SER A 125 -6.19 10.00 -4.11
N PRO A 126 -7.03 9.36 -3.28
CA PRO A 126 -8.13 10.05 -2.60
C PRO A 126 -7.64 11.23 -1.76
N LEU A 127 -6.59 11.04 -0.94
CA LEU A 127 -6.00 12.11 -0.13
C LEU A 127 -5.49 13.29 -0.98
N MET A 128 -4.86 13.00 -2.12
CA MET A 128 -4.42 14.02 -3.07
C MET A 128 -5.60 14.79 -3.64
N TYR A 129 -6.68 14.11 -4.04
CA TYR A 129 -7.88 14.78 -4.57
C TYR A 129 -8.54 15.67 -3.51
N SER A 130 -8.68 15.16 -2.27
CA SER A 130 -9.15 15.95 -1.14
C SER A 130 -8.31 17.23 -0.94
N MET A 131 -6.98 17.14 -1.06
CA MET A 131 -6.12 18.31 -0.94
C MET A 131 -6.25 19.29 -2.12
N ILE A 132 -6.47 18.80 -3.34
CA ILE A 132 -6.70 19.66 -4.52
C ILE A 132 -7.96 20.50 -4.31
N ASP A 133 -9.00 19.90 -3.74
CA ASP A 133 -10.28 20.56 -3.49
C ASP A 133 -10.18 21.57 -2.32
N SER A 134 -9.38 21.30 -1.29
CA SER A 134 -9.14 22.26 -0.18
C SER A 134 -8.22 23.43 -0.55
N GLU A 135 -7.24 23.19 -1.43
CA GLU A 135 -6.13 24.11 -1.70
C GLU A 135 -6.04 24.49 -3.17
N PHE A 136 -5.04 24.02 -3.88
CA PHE A 136 -4.83 24.39 -5.28
C PHE A 136 -4.52 23.13 -6.06
N PHE A 137 -4.78 23.20 -7.36
CA PHE A 137 -4.37 22.13 -8.28
C PHE A 137 -2.87 21.82 -8.20
N ILE A 138 -2.02 22.83 -7.91
CA ILE A 138 -0.57 22.64 -7.75
C ILE A 138 -0.19 21.71 -6.60
N SER A 139 -1.06 21.52 -5.60
CA SER A 139 -0.86 20.58 -4.50
C SER A 139 -0.65 19.14 -5.00
N CYS A 140 -1.16 18.78 -6.18
CA CYS A 140 -0.90 17.46 -6.77
C CYS A 140 0.60 17.20 -7.01
N LEU A 141 1.38 18.23 -7.38
CA LEU A 141 2.81 18.07 -7.64
C LEU A 141 3.56 17.71 -6.37
N PHE A 142 3.13 18.25 -5.23
CA PHE A 142 3.71 17.90 -3.94
C PHE A 142 3.56 16.40 -3.65
N PHE A 143 2.35 15.85 -3.79
CA PHE A 143 2.12 14.41 -3.59
C PHE A 143 2.88 13.55 -4.61
N ILE A 144 2.96 13.97 -5.87
CA ILE A 144 3.73 13.25 -6.90
C ILE A 144 5.22 13.21 -6.55
N ILE A 145 5.81 14.34 -6.13
CA ILE A 145 7.21 14.41 -5.70
C ILE A 145 7.43 13.55 -4.45
N CYS A 146 6.50 13.61 -3.49
CA CYS A 146 6.51 12.79 -2.29
C CYS A 146 6.54 11.30 -2.65
N ILE A 147 5.70 10.84 -3.57
CA ILE A 147 5.70 9.44 -4.06
C ILE A 147 7.03 9.08 -4.74
N ILE A 148 7.56 9.95 -5.60
CA ILE A 148 8.84 9.68 -6.28
C ILE A 148 9.97 9.50 -5.26
N ILE A 149 10.02 10.33 -4.22
CA ILE A 149 11.10 10.29 -3.22
C ILE A 149 10.86 9.18 -2.18
N LEU A 150 9.70 9.16 -1.53
CA LEU A 150 9.40 8.25 -0.42
C LEU A 150 9.05 6.82 -0.86
N ASN A 151 8.49 6.64 -2.06
CA ASN A 151 8.19 5.30 -2.57
C ASN A 151 9.29 4.87 -3.53
N PHE A 152 9.39 5.49 -4.72
CA PHE A 152 10.27 4.98 -5.78
C PHE A 152 11.75 5.03 -5.39
N TRP A 153 12.24 6.17 -4.89
CA TRP A 153 13.65 6.33 -4.55
C TRP A 153 14.04 5.51 -3.30
N LEU A 154 13.25 5.56 -2.22
CA LEU A 154 13.52 4.74 -1.03
C LEU A 154 13.39 3.24 -1.31
N ALA A 155 12.40 2.80 -2.10
CA ALA A 155 12.28 1.40 -2.50
C ALA A 155 13.54 0.94 -3.27
N ASN A 156 14.03 1.75 -4.20
CA ASN A 156 15.26 1.45 -4.94
C ASN A 156 16.51 1.41 -4.04
N LEU A 157 16.58 2.26 -3.01
CA LEU A 157 17.64 2.19 -2.00
C LEU A 157 17.56 0.90 -1.18
N PHE A 158 16.35 0.48 -0.79
CA PHE A 158 16.13 -0.81 -0.13
C PHE A 158 16.55 -1.99 -0.99
N VAL A 159 16.23 -2.00 -2.29
CA VAL A 159 16.72 -3.02 -3.24
C VAL A 159 18.24 -3.11 -3.20
N ALA A 160 18.93 -1.98 -3.34
CA ALA A 160 20.39 -1.94 -3.38
C ALA A 160 21.02 -2.50 -2.09
N VAL A 161 20.43 -2.21 -0.94
CA VAL A 161 20.91 -2.69 0.36
C VAL A 161 20.65 -4.19 0.52
N ILE A 162 19.45 -4.63 0.15
CA ILE A 162 19.06 -6.04 0.23
C ILE A 162 19.93 -6.88 -0.71
N THR A 163 20.16 -6.45 -1.95
CA THR A 163 21.04 -7.16 -2.89
C THR A 163 22.47 -7.24 -2.38
N ASN A 164 22.99 -6.18 -1.75
CA ASN A 164 24.31 -6.18 -1.12
C ASN A 164 24.39 -7.14 0.09
N THR A 165 23.37 -7.17 0.96
CA THR A 165 23.33 -8.12 2.08
C THR A 165 23.24 -9.57 1.62
N PHE A 166 22.35 -9.89 0.67
CA PHE A 166 22.23 -11.23 0.10
C PHE A 166 23.52 -11.67 -0.59
N SER A 167 24.18 -10.78 -1.34
CA SER A 167 25.48 -11.04 -1.96
C SER A 167 26.56 -11.37 -0.92
N ALA A 168 26.57 -10.68 0.23
CA ALA A 168 27.49 -10.97 1.33
C ALA A 168 27.20 -12.33 2.00
N ILE A 169 25.94 -12.64 2.30
CA ILE A 169 25.52 -13.93 2.90
C ILE A 169 25.85 -15.11 1.97
N ARG A 170 25.76 -14.89 0.66
CA ARG A 170 26.09 -15.91 -0.35
C ARG A 170 27.58 -16.25 -0.42
N LYS A 171 28.48 -15.31 -0.11
CA LYS A 171 29.92 -15.60 -0.03
C LYS A 171 30.22 -16.66 1.04
N GLU A 172 29.39 -16.72 2.09
CA GLU A 172 29.51 -17.69 3.17
C GLU A 172 28.77 -19.01 2.89
N THR A 173 27.72 -19.00 2.06
CA THR A 173 26.87 -20.18 1.81
C THR A 173 27.10 -20.78 0.43
N LYS A 174 28.26 -21.42 0.21
CA LYS A 174 28.55 -22.18 -1.03
C LYS A 174 27.90 -23.56 -1.04
N THR A 175 26.57 -23.66 -0.99
CA THR A 175 25.90 -24.90 -1.40
C THR A 175 24.47 -24.63 -1.83
N SER A 176 24.18 -24.81 -3.13
CA SER A 176 22.92 -25.39 -3.58
C SER A 176 23.11 -25.93 -5.00
N ALA A 177 23.48 -27.20 -5.03
CA ALA A 177 23.27 -28.09 -6.15
C ALA A 177 21.79 -28.51 -6.15
N PHE A 178 21.08 -28.28 -7.26
CA PHE A 178 20.22 -29.31 -7.87
C PHE A 178 19.64 -28.84 -9.22
N GLY A 179 19.40 -29.80 -10.11
CA GLY A 179 18.89 -29.59 -11.47
C GLY A 179 17.38 -29.28 -11.49
N ALA A 180 17.04 -28.05 -11.89
CA ALA A 180 15.67 -27.55 -11.98
C ALA A 180 14.85 -28.04 -13.17
N GLY A 181 15.53 -28.41 -14.26
CA GLY A 181 14.89 -28.67 -15.56
C GLY A 181 13.85 -29.78 -15.50
N THR A 182 14.08 -30.78 -14.63
CA THR A 182 13.20 -31.95 -14.49
C THR A 182 11.93 -31.62 -13.70
N TYR A 183 12.01 -30.82 -12.63
CA TYR A 183 10.88 -30.61 -11.72
C TYR A 183 9.84 -29.61 -12.23
N VAL A 184 10.25 -28.58 -12.97
CA VAL A 184 9.31 -27.59 -13.55
C VAL A 184 8.47 -28.25 -14.66
N MET A 185 9.10 -29.11 -15.48
CA MET A 185 8.39 -29.89 -16.48
C MET A 185 7.48 -30.95 -15.85
N ILE A 186 7.90 -31.61 -14.76
CA ILE A 186 7.03 -32.51 -13.99
C ILE A 186 5.86 -31.73 -13.39
N CYS A 187 6.08 -30.54 -12.81
CA CYS A 187 5.04 -29.73 -12.19
C CYS A 187 4.04 -29.17 -13.21
N LEU A 188 4.50 -28.71 -14.38
CA LEU A 188 3.64 -28.29 -15.50
C LEU A 188 2.83 -29.46 -16.08
N THR A 189 3.46 -30.63 -16.23
CA THR A 189 2.79 -31.84 -16.71
C THR A 189 1.79 -32.37 -15.69
N CYS A 190 2.13 -32.30 -14.39
CA CYS A 190 1.27 -32.67 -13.28
C CYS A 190 0.10 -31.70 -13.13
N CYS A 191 0.33 -30.38 -13.19
CA CYS A 191 -0.70 -29.35 -13.18
C CYS A 191 -1.68 -29.51 -14.36
N ARG A 192 -1.17 -29.82 -15.57
CA ARG A 192 -2.00 -30.15 -16.74
C ARG A 192 -2.84 -31.42 -16.54
N ARG A 193 -2.35 -32.38 -15.74
CA ARG A 193 -3.05 -33.63 -15.41
C ARG A 193 -4.10 -33.42 -14.31
N VAL A 194 -3.77 -32.65 -13.28
CA VAL A 194 -4.66 -32.25 -12.18
C VAL A 194 -5.80 -31.36 -12.67
N LEU A 195 -5.52 -30.37 -13.53
CA LEU A 195 -6.55 -29.53 -14.18
C LEU A 195 -7.49 -30.30 -15.10
N LYS A 196 -7.09 -31.49 -15.58
CA LYS A 196 -7.97 -32.40 -16.33
C LYS A 196 -8.78 -33.32 -15.43
N SER A 197 -8.35 -33.52 -14.17
CA SER A 197 -8.99 -34.42 -13.22
C SER A 197 -9.92 -33.71 -12.24
N VAL A 198 -10.06 -32.37 -12.29
CA VAL A 198 -11.06 -31.64 -11.47
C VAL A 198 -12.45 -32.14 -11.87
N PRO A 199 -13.17 -32.86 -10.98
CA PRO A 199 -14.50 -33.36 -11.30
C PRO A 199 -15.47 -32.19 -11.39
N GLU A 200 -16.28 -32.21 -12.45
CA GLU A 200 -17.22 -31.18 -12.86
C GLU A 200 -18.48 -31.13 -11.95
N GLN A 201 -18.29 -31.18 -10.62
CA GLN A 201 -19.40 -31.47 -9.70
C GLN A 201 -20.22 -30.25 -9.27
N ASN A 202 -19.79 -29.02 -9.62
CA ASN A 202 -20.59 -27.82 -9.38
C ASN A 202 -20.81 -27.03 -10.68
N ASN A 203 -22.08 -26.89 -11.07
CA ASN A 203 -22.50 -26.40 -12.39
C ASN A 203 -22.46 -24.86 -12.53
N SER A 204 -21.65 -24.16 -11.73
CA SER A 204 -21.52 -22.70 -11.87
C SER A 204 -20.65 -22.38 -13.08
N LEU A 205 -21.21 -21.61 -14.03
CA LEU A 205 -20.54 -21.13 -15.24
C LEU A 205 -19.19 -20.46 -14.93
N THR A 206 -19.07 -19.82 -13.77
CA THR A 206 -17.86 -19.16 -13.26
C THR A 206 -16.69 -20.12 -12.99
N SER A 207 -16.96 -21.29 -12.41
CA SER A 207 -15.90 -22.27 -12.13
C SER A 207 -15.40 -22.96 -13.40
N LYS A 208 -16.30 -23.29 -14.34
CA LYS A 208 -15.95 -23.84 -15.66
C LYS A 208 -15.16 -22.84 -16.49
N MET A 209 -15.55 -21.56 -16.47
CA MET A 209 -14.84 -20.50 -17.19
C MET A 209 -13.44 -20.25 -16.61
N MET A 210 -13.29 -20.28 -15.28
CA MET A 210 -11.98 -20.14 -14.62
C MET A 210 -11.03 -21.31 -14.96
N VAL A 211 -11.52 -22.56 -14.92
CA VAL A 211 -10.73 -23.74 -15.29
C VAL A 211 -10.38 -23.75 -16.79
N GLY A 212 -11.33 -23.34 -17.65
CA GLY A 212 -11.11 -23.19 -19.09
C GLY A 212 -10.05 -22.13 -19.41
N LEU A 213 -10.11 -20.98 -18.72
CA LEU A 213 -9.11 -19.91 -18.83
C LEU A 213 -7.72 -20.40 -18.42
N LEU A 214 -7.61 -21.09 -17.27
CA LEU A 214 -6.35 -21.68 -16.80
C LEU A 214 -5.76 -22.70 -17.79
N GLN A 215 -6.61 -23.54 -18.39
CA GLN A 215 -6.16 -24.49 -19.41
C GLN A 215 -5.74 -23.80 -20.71
N MET A 216 -6.44 -22.74 -21.13
CA MET A 216 -6.08 -21.96 -22.32
C MET A 216 -4.72 -21.27 -22.10
N VAL A 217 -4.52 -20.64 -20.95
CA VAL A 217 -3.25 -20.00 -20.57
C VAL A 217 -2.12 -21.02 -20.50
N ALA A 218 -2.33 -22.18 -19.88
CA ALA A 218 -1.32 -23.25 -19.79
C ALA A 218 -0.94 -23.83 -21.16
N ARG A 219 -1.90 -23.93 -22.10
CA ARG A 219 -1.60 -24.33 -23.48
C ARG A 219 -0.73 -23.29 -24.19
N VAL A 220 -1.12 -22.01 -24.13
CA VAL A 220 -0.38 -20.91 -24.77
C VAL A 220 1.05 -20.80 -24.23
N ILE A 221 1.24 -20.87 -22.90
CA ILE A 221 2.57 -20.79 -22.28
C ILE A 221 3.49 -21.94 -22.74
N LEU A 222 2.94 -23.15 -22.91
CA LEU A 222 3.72 -24.30 -23.35
C LEU A 222 3.96 -24.31 -24.87
N GLU A 223 3.05 -23.78 -25.69
CA GLU A 223 3.18 -23.77 -27.15
C GLU A 223 4.19 -22.71 -27.63
N VAL A 224 4.40 -21.62 -26.89
CA VAL A 224 5.33 -20.53 -27.28
C VAL A 224 6.80 -20.96 -27.05
N PRO A 225 7.59 -21.21 -28.11
CA PRO A 225 8.93 -21.80 -28.00
C PRO A 225 9.95 -20.87 -27.30
N ARG A 226 9.70 -19.56 -27.28
CA ARG A 226 10.61 -18.54 -26.72
C ARG A 226 10.48 -18.37 -25.19
N MET A 227 9.33 -18.71 -24.61
CA MET A 227 9.05 -18.50 -23.17
C MET A 227 9.58 -19.64 -22.29
N ARG A 228 9.69 -20.85 -22.84
CA ARG A 228 10.17 -22.06 -22.14
C ARG A 228 11.52 -21.87 -21.41
N PRO A 229 12.60 -21.37 -22.05
CA PRO A 229 13.89 -21.21 -21.35
C PRO A 229 13.87 -20.13 -20.27
N LEU A 230 13.00 -19.12 -20.40
CA LEU A 230 12.84 -18.04 -19.41
C LEU A 230 12.09 -18.55 -18.17
N LEU A 231 11.05 -19.38 -18.37
CA LEU A 231 10.30 -19.99 -17.27
C LEU A 231 11.16 -21.00 -16.49
N LEU A 232 11.94 -21.85 -17.17
CA LEU A 232 12.87 -22.79 -16.53
C LEU A 232 14.01 -22.10 -15.78
N THR A 233 14.33 -20.86 -16.18
CA THR A 233 15.29 -19.99 -15.50
C THR A 233 14.70 -19.42 -14.21
N VAL A 234 13.48 -18.87 -14.26
CA VAL A 234 12.80 -18.27 -13.09
C VAL A 234 12.51 -19.30 -12.01
N PHE A 235 12.00 -20.47 -12.38
CA PHE A 235 11.72 -21.58 -11.45
C PHE A 235 12.94 -22.49 -11.22
N GLY A 236 14.13 -22.01 -11.58
CA GLY A 236 15.40 -22.73 -11.56
C GLY A 236 15.85 -23.22 -10.18
N ASN A 237 15.43 -22.55 -9.10
CA ASN A 237 15.67 -23.01 -7.74
C ASN A 237 14.34 -23.19 -7.00
N MET A 238 13.67 -24.33 -7.24
CA MET A 238 12.37 -24.62 -6.62
C MET A 238 12.44 -24.63 -5.09
N TYR A 239 13.56 -25.05 -4.49
CA TYR A 239 13.73 -25.00 -3.03
C TYR A 239 13.81 -23.57 -2.51
N GLY A 240 14.58 -22.70 -3.17
CA GLY A 240 14.64 -21.27 -2.84
C GLY A 240 13.27 -20.60 -3.00
N LEU A 241 12.59 -20.86 -4.13
CA LEU A 241 11.27 -20.28 -4.38
C LEU A 241 10.21 -20.80 -3.40
N LEU A 242 10.14 -22.11 -3.13
CA LEU A 242 9.16 -22.70 -2.21
C LEU A 242 9.36 -22.22 -0.77
N ASN A 243 10.60 -22.13 -0.29
CA ASN A 243 10.87 -21.64 1.06
C ASN A 243 10.40 -20.18 1.22
N MET A 244 10.60 -19.36 0.19
CA MET A 244 10.18 -17.96 0.18
C MET A 244 8.66 -17.85 0.06
N THR A 245 8.02 -18.63 -0.81
CA THR A 245 6.56 -18.67 -0.91
C THR A 245 5.91 -19.16 0.39
N LEU A 246 6.48 -20.17 1.06
CA LEU A 246 6.02 -20.63 2.37
C LEU A 246 6.17 -19.54 3.41
N PHE A 247 7.30 -18.84 3.43
CA PHE A 247 7.51 -17.68 4.30
C PHE A 247 6.46 -16.58 4.06
N LEU A 248 6.15 -16.25 2.80
CA LEU A 248 5.13 -15.26 2.45
C LEU A 248 3.72 -15.67 2.90
N ILE A 249 3.37 -16.94 2.71
CA ILE A 249 2.09 -17.48 3.18
C ILE A 249 2.03 -17.41 4.71
N LEU A 250 3.10 -17.82 5.39
CA LEU A 250 3.16 -17.84 6.85
C LEU A 250 3.10 -16.44 7.45
N ILE A 251 3.82 -15.47 6.89
CA ILE A 251 3.83 -14.10 7.43
C ILE A 251 2.50 -13.39 7.18
N ASN A 252 1.89 -13.57 6.00
CA ASN A 252 0.55 -13.04 5.69
C ASN A 252 -0.52 -13.72 6.57
N TYR A 253 -0.38 -15.02 6.84
CA TYR A 253 -1.29 -15.74 7.72
C TYR A 253 -1.20 -15.26 9.16
N ILE A 254 0.01 -15.05 9.70
CA ILE A 254 0.21 -14.48 11.04
C ILE A 254 -0.39 -13.07 11.10
N ALA A 255 -0.12 -12.23 10.10
CA ALA A 255 -0.68 -10.89 10.05
C ALA A 255 -2.20 -10.90 10.01
N ALA A 256 -2.80 -11.80 9.22
CA ALA A 256 -4.25 -11.96 9.18
C ALA A 256 -4.83 -12.38 10.54
N LEU A 257 -4.18 -13.30 11.27
CA LEU A 257 -4.62 -13.68 12.61
C LEU A 257 -4.55 -12.51 13.60
N VAL A 258 -3.46 -11.74 13.57
CA VAL A 258 -3.31 -10.55 14.43
C VAL A 258 -4.35 -9.48 14.06
N SER A 259 -4.57 -9.22 12.77
CA SER A 259 -5.61 -8.29 12.31
C SER A 259 -7.00 -8.71 12.78
N VAL A 260 -7.37 -9.99 12.68
CA VAL A 260 -8.68 -10.48 13.15
C VAL A 260 -8.81 -10.30 14.66
N GLN A 261 -7.77 -10.58 15.44
CA GLN A 261 -7.82 -10.40 16.89
C GLN A 261 -7.92 -8.93 17.31
N LEU A 262 -7.35 -8.02 16.51
CA LEU A 262 -7.39 -6.58 16.77
C LEU A 262 -8.69 -5.92 16.29
N LEU A 263 -9.31 -6.39 15.20
CA LEU A 263 -10.46 -5.75 14.54
C LEU A 263 -11.83 -6.36 14.89
N CYS A 264 -11.88 -7.59 15.43
CA CYS A 264 -13.15 -8.30 15.71
C CYS A 264 -13.98 -7.69 16.87
N GLY A 265 -13.52 -6.60 17.47
CA GLY A 265 -14.30 -5.85 18.46
C GLY A 265 -15.17 -4.72 17.89
N ASP A 266 -14.95 -4.30 16.64
CA ASP A 266 -15.42 -2.98 16.14
C ASP A 266 -16.27 -3.05 14.85
N TYR A 267 -16.41 -4.22 14.22
CA TYR A 267 -17.24 -4.37 13.01
C TYR A 267 -18.69 -4.68 13.36
N ASN A 268 -19.60 -3.75 13.03
CA ASN A 268 -21.03 -4.03 12.96
C ASN A 268 -21.31 -5.08 11.87
N SER A 269 -22.22 -6.01 12.16
CA SER A 269 -22.42 -7.27 11.43
C SER A 269 -22.89 -7.18 9.96
N ASP A 270 -23.15 -5.98 9.44
CA ASP A 270 -23.77 -5.78 8.11
C ASP A 270 -22.78 -5.33 7.00
N GLU A 271 -21.55 -4.93 7.33
CA GLU A 271 -20.58 -4.49 6.32
C GLU A 271 -19.54 -5.57 5.97
N THR A 272 -19.38 -5.82 4.66
CA THR A 272 -18.31 -6.69 4.15
C THR A 272 -16.95 -6.00 4.28
N ALA A 273 -15.98 -6.64 4.92
CA ALA A 273 -14.62 -6.11 5.07
C ALA A 273 -13.84 -6.19 3.75
N ASN A 274 -13.99 -5.18 2.89
CA ASN A 274 -13.13 -4.95 1.73
C ASN A 274 -11.84 -4.22 2.15
N PHE A 275 -10.77 -4.26 1.34
CA PHE A 275 -9.53 -3.54 1.67
C PHE A 275 -9.72 -2.01 1.73
N ALA A 276 -10.65 -1.48 0.93
CA ALA A 276 -11.11 -0.10 1.05
C ALA A 276 -11.85 0.15 2.37
N ASN A 277 -12.68 -0.79 2.81
CA ASN A 277 -13.38 -0.70 4.09
C ASN A 277 -12.42 -0.90 5.26
N LEU A 278 -11.35 -1.68 5.11
CA LEU A 278 -10.27 -1.79 6.08
C LEU A 278 -9.47 -0.49 6.18
N PHE A 279 -9.23 0.18 5.06
CA PHE A 279 -8.59 1.49 5.02
C PHE A 279 -9.48 2.57 5.63
N ASN A 280 -10.77 2.57 5.30
CA ASN A 280 -11.76 3.46 5.90
C ASN A 280 -11.97 3.14 7.39
N ALA A 281 -11.96 1.87 7.80
CA ALA A 281 -12.02 1.46 9.21
C ALA A 281 -10.74 1.86 9.94
N PHE A 282 -9.58 1.80 9.30
CA PHE A 282 -8.34 2.35 9.86
C PHE A 282 -8.44 3.87 10.08
N LEU A 283 -9.05 4.58 9.14
CA LEU A 283 -9.34 6.01 9.25
C LEU A 283 -10.50 6.35 10.20
N ASN A 284 -11.38 5.40 10.56
CA ASN A 284 -12.49 5.59 11.50
C ASN A 284 -12.15 5.10 12.92
N CYS A 285 -11.21 4.17 13.08
CA CYS A 285 -10.93 3.56 14.39
C CYS A 285 -10.14 4.51 15.30
N GLY A 286 -9.21 5.32 14.77
CA GLY A 286 -8.48 6.32 15.56
C GLY A 286 -9.32 7.54 16.00
N SER A 287 -10.65 7.48 15.82
CA SER A 287 -11.62 8.56 16.02
C SER A 287 -12.06 8.64 17.47
N ALA A 288 -11.82 7.64 18.30
CA ALA A 288 -12.16 7.76 19.70
C ALA A 288 -11.16 8.72 20.36
N GLU A 289 -11.55 9.98 20.55
CA GLU A 289 -10.84 10.91 21.45
C GLU A 289 -10.80 10.38 22.90
N ASP A 290 -11.63 9.38 23.21
CA ASP A 290 -11.43 8.42 24.29
C ASP A 290 -10.78 7.14 23.77
N ALA A 291 -9.53 7.25 23.31
CA ALA A 291 -8.79 6.11 22.77
C ALA A 291 -8.54 5.11 23.90
N SER A 292 -9.42 4.11 24.01
CA SER A 292 -9.05 2.83 24.58
C SER A 292 -7.71 2.41 23.97
N GLY A 293 -6.77 1.93 24.79
CA GLY A 293 -5.40 1.61 24.32
C GLY A 293 -5.35 0.60 23.15
N GLN A 294 -6.47 -0.04 22.80
CA GLN A 294 -6.59 -0.94 21.65
C GLN A 294 -6.49 -0.22 20.30
N THR A 295 -7.11 0.96 20.14
CA THR A 295 -7.17 1.69 18.87
C THR A 295 -5.79 2.11 18.35
N ALA A 296 -4.98 2.74 19.21
CA ALA A 296 -3.62 3.15 18.84
C ALA A 296 -2.75 1.95 18.45
N VAL A 297 -2.98 0.79 19.07
CA VAL A 297 -2.27 -0.45 18.74
C VAL A 297 -2.65 -0.96 17.35
N VAL A 298 -3.93 -0.88 16.95
CA VAL A 298 -4.38 -1.25 15.60
C VAL A 298 -3.71 -0.39 14.54
N VAL A 299 -3.70 0.93 14.74
CA VAL A 299 -3.11 1.89 13.81
C VAL A 299 -1.61 1.64 13.62
N ILE A 300 -0.87 1.50 14.72
CA ILE A 300 0.58 1.21 14.69
C ILE A 300 0.84 -0.14 14.00
N PHE A 301 0.02 -1.16 14.26
CA PHE A 301 0.16 -2.47 13.64
C PHE A 301 -0.03 -2.42 12.12
N ILE A 302 -1.09 -1.76 11.64
CA ILE A 302 -1.38 -1.63 10.21
C ILE A 302 -0.28 -0.83 9.50
N CYS A 303 0.17 0.28 10.08
CA CYS A 303 1.28 1.07 9.53
C CYS A 303 2.58 0.26 9.46
N ALA A 304 2.93 -0.46 10.54
CA ALA A 304 4.11 -1.30 10.58
C ALA A 304 4.03 -2.44 9.55
N TRP A 305 2.86 -3.07 9.42
CA TRP A 305 2.61 -4.11 8.42
C TRP A 305 2.75 -3.58 7.00
N MET A 306 2.21 -2.39 6.71
CA MET A 306 2.25 -1.80 5.37
C MET A 306 3.68 -1.41 4.97
N LEU A 307 4.47 -0.85 5.89
CA LEU A 307 5.90 -0.60 5.67
C LEU A 307 6.67 -1.91 5.48
N PHE A 308 6.40 -2.92 6.31
CA PHE A 308 7.06 -4.22 6.21
C PHE A 308 6.75 -4.92 4.88
N ALA A 309 5.48 -4.93 4.45
CA ALA A 309 5.04 -5.55 3.21
C ALA A 309 5.65 -4.86 1.99
N ASN A 310 5.63 -3.52 1.96
CA ASN A 310 6.10 -2.77 0.80
C ASN A 310 7.63 -2.71 0.70
N PHE A 311 8.34 -2.46 1.81
CA PHE A 311 9.79 -2.27 1.77
C PHE A 311 10.61 -3.55 1.98
N ILE A 312 10.07 -4.56 2.68
CA ILE A 312 10.83 -5.78 3.00
C ILE A 312 10.33 -6.96 2.17
N VAL A 313 9.02 -7.24 2.21
CA VAL A 313 8.46 -8.43 1.56
C VAL A 313 8.58 -8.36 0.04
N LEU A 314 8.17 -7.25 -0.58
CA LEU A 314 8.26 -7.06 -2.02
C LEU A 314 9.72 -7.17 -2.50
N GLN A 315 10.65 -6.56 -1.77
CA GLN A 315 12.06 -6.53 -2.14
C GLN A 315 12.77 -7.88 -1.94
N MET A 316 12.38 -8.62 -0.91
CA MET A 316 12.81 -10.00 -0.72
C MET A 316 12.37 -10.91 -1.87
N PHE A 317 11.16 -10.71 -2.40
CA PHE A 317 10.67 -11.45 -3.56
C PHE A 317 11.44 -11.09 -4.84
N ILE A 318 11.66 -9.79 -5.10
CA ILE A 318 12.45 -9.32 -6.25
C ILE A 318 13.89 -9.86 -6.18
N ALA A 319 14.52 -9.85 -5.01
CA ALA A 319 15.88 -10.35 -4.82
C ALA A 319 16.02 -11.83 -5.21
N VAL A 320 15.05 -12.68 -4.83
CA VAL A 320 15.04 -14.12 -5.17
C VAL A 320 14.86 -14.34 -6.67
N ILE A 321 13.99 -13.56 -7.31
CA ILE A 321 13.78 -13.64 -8.76
C ILE A 321 15.07 -13.25 -9.50
N ASN A 322 15.69 -12.14 -9.11
CA ASN A 322 16.95 -11.69 -9.69
C ASN A 322 18.06 -12.74 -9.50
N GLU A 323 18.12 -13.40 -8.34
CA GLU A 323 19.05 -14.50 -8.13
C GLU A 323 18.83 -15.66 -9.11
N ASN A 324 17.58 -16.06 -9.34
CA ASN A 324 17.25 -17.12 -10.30
C ASN A 324 17.67 -16.73 -11.74
N PHE A 325 17.52 -15.46 -12.11
CA PHE A 325 17.99 -14.94 -13.40
C PHE A 325 19.52 -14.92 -13.50
N ASP A 326 20.23 -14.42 -12.49
CA ASP A 326 21.70 -14.35 -12.48
C ASP A 326 22.33 -15.74 -12.60
N VAL A 327 21.77 -16.75 -11.92
CA VAL A 327 22.23 -18.15 -12.02
C VAL A 327 22.08 -18.69 -13.44
N ALA A 328 21.00 -18.34 -14.14
CA ALA A 328 20.81 -18.77 -15.53
C ALA A 328 21.73 -18.05 -16.51
N VAL A 329 22.04 -16.76 -16.29
CA VAL A 329 23.02 -16.02 -17.09
C VAL A 329 24.41 -16.65 -16.95
N ILE A 330 24.84 -16.97 -15.72
CA ILE A 330 26.13 -17.64 -15.47
C ILE A 330 26.18 -19.03 -16.15
N ARG A 331 25.08 -19.79 -16.15
CA ARG A 331 25.01 -21.08 -16.86
C ARG A 331 25.17 -20.94 -18.37
N ARG A 332 24.63 -19.88 -18.99
CA ARG A 332 24.83 -19.62 -20.43
C ARG A 332 26.28 -19.31 -20.77
N LEU A 333 26.96 -18.49 -19.95
CA LEU A 333 28.35 -18.12 -20.19
C LEU A 333 29.30 -19.32 -20.12
N ARG A 334 29.04 -20.28 -19.23
CA ARG A 334 29.87 -21.49 -19.07
C ARG A 334 29.71 -22.53 -20.19
N VAL A 335 28.71 -22.40 -21.06
CA VAL A 335 28.49 -23.30 -22.21
C VAL A 335 29.29 -22.84 -23.45
N HIS A 336 29.79 -21.60 -23.44
CA HIS A 336 30.54 -21.02 -24.57
C HIS A 336 32.06 -20.90 -24.31
N THR A 337 32.57 -21.54 -23.26
CA THR A 337 34.00 -21.68 -22.92
C THR A 337 34.34 -23.15 -22.80
#